data_AF-A0A836E3B1-F1
#
_entry.id   AF-A0A836E3B1-F1
#
_cell.length_a   1.000
_cell.length_b   1.000
_cell.length_c   1.000
_cell.angle_alpha   90.00
_cell.angle_beta   90.00
_cell.angle_gamma   90.00
#
_symmetry.space_group_name_H-M   'P 1'
#
loop_
_entity.id
_entity.type
_entity.pdbx_description
1 polymer ?
#
loop_
_entity_poly.entity_id
_entity_poly.type
_entity_poly.pdbx_seq_one_letter_code
_entity_poly.pdbx_strand_id
1 'polypeptide(L)'
;MSGLLFYTLFYFLMSGCIIYPPTEFVSAGLTVKDVFANWLGSENEFFIQYHIRRSVATLLLHSALPLGYVLGLFFFNYIDPEKLLLVNGNYLGPLIVLCVTIAPLYILNKVLEWSAHNWATHPIAQNLSIYSNNNTPWTAVASDINTEYRRIDKIVIVTNSVTRVVATDNWIIKITPYKLQVAHQSDATLVVNKSDVHFMSPTTRDQVQFINIQVKPMRAMAQEFDIRLNALDFKDLQDKISRPIAILHNITFHRTLLDRFIDTFKEEVYKNPFYDTAEELNQCIGCMQALSNVKLNRLCNSADTRELDDCTTCYCRPMWCIECMAKWFASRQDENAPETWLSSKCTCPLCRARFCVLDVCLVRNPSN
;
A
#
# COMPACT_ATOMS: atom_id res chain seq x y z
N MET A 1 19.99 25.47 -29.62
CA MET A 1 19.19 25.51 -28.37
C MET A 1 18.24 24.32 -28.21
N SER A 2 17.54 23.84 -29.25
CA SER A 2 16.61 22.71 -29.14
C SER A 2 17.27 21.38 -28.68
N GLY A 3 18.45 21.03 -29.21
CA GLY A 3 19.14 19.77 -28.87
C GLY A 3 19.57 19.66 -27.40
N LEU A 4 20.13 20.73 -26.83
CA LEU A 4 20.49 20.77 -25.40
C LEU A 4 19.25 20.58 -24.52
N LEU A 5 18.17 21.33 -24.79
CA LEU A 5 16.92 21.22 -24.02
C LEU A 5 16.34 19.80 -24.10
N PHE A 6 16.33 19.20 -25.30
CA PHE A 6 15.87 17.84 -25.48
C PHE A 6 16.71 16.83 -24.69
N TYR A 7 18.03 16.92 -24.79
CA TYR A 7 18.94 16.07 -24.02
C TYR A 7 18.71 16.22 -22.51
N THR A 8 18.61 17.46 -22.01
CA THR A 8 18.38 17.74 -20.60
C THR A 8 17.06 17.16 -20.12
N LEU A 9 15.96 17.40 -20.83
CA LEU A 9 14.65 16.86 -20.49
C LEU A 9 14.64 15.32 -20.50
N PHE A 10 15.23 14.72 -21.54
CA PHE A 10 15.35 13.28 -21.66
C PHE A 10 16.18 12.69 -20.51
N TYR A 11 17.33 13.28 -20.19
CA TYR A 11 18.20 12.81 -19.10
C TYR A 11 17.51 12.90 -17.74
N PHE A 12 16.79 14.00 -17.47
CA PHE A 12 16.01 14.14 -16.23
C PHE A 12 14.90 13.10 -16.14
N LEU A 13 14.18 12.86 -17.22
CA LEU A 13 13.13 11.83 -17.28
C LEU A 13 13.72 10.44 -17.02
N MET A 14 14.81 10.08 -17.71
CA MET A 14 15.50 8.80 -17.51
C MET A 14 16.06 8.66 -16.09
N SER A 15 16.64 9.72 -15.53
CA SER A 15 17.12 9.72 -14.14
C SER A 15 15.98 9.52 -13.14
N GLY A 16 14.83 10.16 -13.39
CA GLY A 16 13.60 9.97 -12.61
C GLY A 16 13.13 8.51 -12.67
N CYS A 17 13.13 7.89 -13.86
CA CYS A 17 12.80 6.48 -14.02
C CYS A 17 13.82 5.53 -13.38
N ILE A 18 15.10 5.90 -13.28
CA ILE A 18 16.08 5.07 -12.56
C ILE A 18 15.85 5.15 -11.04
N ILE A 19 15.56 6.33 -10.50
CA ILE A 19 15.34 6.56 -9.07
C ILE A 19 13.99 5.96 -8.61
N TYR A 20 12.95 6.13 -9.41
CA TYR A 20 11.60 5.63 -9.16
C TYR A 20 11.12 4.86 -10.40
N PRO A 21 11.52 3.57 -10.54
CA PRO A 21 11.22 2.79 -11.72
C PRO A 21 9.72 2.58 -11.88
N PRO A 22 9.13 3.01 -13.02
CA PRO A 22 7.77 2.66 -13.35
C PRO A 22 7.69 1.19 -13.76
N THR A 23 6.46 0.69 -13.92
CA THR A 23 6.19 -0.73 -14.26
C THR A 23 6.92 -1.20 -15.50
N GLU A 24 7.13 -0.32 -16.48
CA GLU A 24 7.81 -0.61 -17.74
C GLU A 24 9.32 -0.81 -17.55
N PHE A 25 9.94 -0.06 -16.64
CA PHE A 25 11.36 -0.24 -16.32
C PHE A 25 11.58 -1.51 -15.49
N VAL A 26 10.63 -1.81 -14.60
CA VAL A 26 10.64 -3.07 -13.83
C VAL A 26 10.49 -4.27 -14.77
N SER A 27 9.56 -4.22 -15.73
CA SER A 27 9.35 -5.32 -16.68
C SER A 27 10.50 -5.46 -17.70
N ALA A 28 11.14 -4.35 -18.08
CA ALA A 28 12.32 -4.35 -18.94
C ALA A 28 13.61 -4.79 -18.23
N GLY A 29 13.58 -5.01 -16.90
CA GLY A 29 14.77 -5.39 -16.14
C GLY A 29 15.80 -4.27 -15.99
N LEU A 30 15.36 -3.00 -16.03
CA LEU A 30 16.22 -1.82 -15.89
C LEU A 30 16.29 -1.32 -14.44
N THR A 31 16.13 -2.21 -13.46
CA THR A 31 16.24 -1.88 -12.05
C THR A 31 17.66 -2.14 -11.53
N VAL A 32 18.04 -1.48 -10.43
CA VAL A 32 19.34 -1.74 -9.77
C VAL A 32 19.50 -3.22 -9.39
N LYS A 33 18.40 -3.90 -9.04
CA LYS A 33 18.40 -5.33 -8.73
C LYS A 33 18.82 -6.16 -9.96
N ASP A 34 18.28 -5.84 -11.12
CA ASP A 34 18.46 -6.66 -12.31
C ASP A 34 19.82 -6.39 -12.97
N VAL A 35 20.22 -5.11 -13.05
CA VAL A 35 21.51 -4.70 -13.62
C VAL A 35 22.69 -5.27 -12.81
N PHE A 36 22.57 -5.32 -11.48
CA PHE A 36 23.62 -5.83 -10.60
C PHE A 36 23.35 -7.26 -10.08
N ALA A 37 22.46 -8.02 -10.72
CA ALA A 37 21.99 -9.33 -10.21
C ALA A 37 23.14 -10.29 -9.87
N ASN A 38 24.14 -10.40 -10.76
CA ASN A 38 25.30 -11.29 -10.57
C ASN A 38 26.15 -10.93 -9.34
N TRP A 39 26.27 -9.63 -9.02
CA TRP A 39 27.05 -9.15 -7.88
C TRP A 39 26.26 -9.18 -6.56
N LEU A 40 24.96 -8.88 -6.65
CA LEU A 40 24.05 -8.90 -5.51
C LEU A 40 23.88 -10.32 -4.95
N GLY A 41 23.80 -11.33 -5.83
CA GLY A 41 23.59 -12.72 -5.45
C GLY A 41 22.13 -13.02 -5.10
N SER A 42 21.90 -14.10 -4.36
CA SER A 42 20.56 -14.56 -4.00
C SER A 42 20.01 -13.84 -2.78
N GLU A 43 18.89 -13.13 -2.98
CA GLU A 43 18.11 -12.49 -1.91
C GLU A 43 17.56 -13.51 -0.90
N ASN A 44 17.19 -14.71 -1.37
CA ASN A 44 16.64 -15.76 -0.51
C ASN A 44 17.70 -16.38 0.40
N GLU A 45 18.95 -16.49 -0.05
CA GLU A 45 20.00 -17.09 0.76
C GLU A 45 20.60 -16.11 1.77
N PHE A 46 21.04 -14.94 1.31
CA PHE A 46 21.75 -13.96 2.13
C PHE A 46 21.02 -12.62 2.12
N PHE A 47 19.79 -12.62 2.63
CA PHE A 47 18.89 -11.47 2.59
C PHE A 47 19.51 -10.15 3.09
N ILE A 48 20.16 -10.15 4.26
CA ILE A 48 20.77 -8.93 4.82
C ILE A 48 21.96 -8.46 3.97
N GLN A 49 22.87 -9.37 3.61
CA GLN A 49 24.06 -9.01 2.82
C GLN A 49 23.67 -8.54 1.42
N TYR A 50 22.67 -9.18 0.80
CA TYR A 50 22.08 -8.76 -0.46
C TYR A 50 21.57 -7.32 -0.35
N HIS A 51 20.87 -6.96 0.72
CA HIS A 51 20.38 -5.59 0.91
C HIS A 51 21.46 -4.56 1.21
N ILE A 52 22.53 -4.93 1.90
CA ILE A 52 23.71 -4.05 2.07
C ILE A 52 24.36 -3.77 0.72
N ARG A 53 24.59 -4.82 -0.10
CA ARG A 53 25.14 -4.65 -1.45
C ARG A 53 24.22 -3.80 -2.32
N ARG A 54 22.91 -4.07 -2.28
CA ARG A 54 21.90 -3.31 -3.05
C ARG A 54 21.85 -1.85 -2.65
N SER A 55 21.88 -1.52 -1.35
CA SER A 55 21.89 -0.11 -0.91
C SER A 55 23.16 0.60 -1.37
N VAL A 56 24.31 -0.08 -1.33
CA VAL A 56 25.59 0.46 -1.84
C VAL A 56 25.53 0.72 -3.34
N ALA A 57 25.10 -0.26 -4.16
CA ALA A 57 24.97 -0.06 -5.61
C ALA A 57 23.99 1.07 -5.94
N THR A 58 22.86 1.14 -5.22
CA THR A 58 21.86 2.20 -5.42
C THR A 58 22.44 3.58 -5.07
N LEU A 59 23.15 3.71 -3.95
CA LEU A 59 23.79 4.96 -3.55
C LEU A 59 24.86 5.41 -4.55
N LEU A 60 25.70 4.50 -5.02
CA LEU A 60 26.73 4.81 -6.02
C LEU A 60 26.09 5.23 -7.36
N LEU A 61 25.09 4.49 -7.84
CA LEU A 61 24.38 4.82 -9.08
C LEU A 61 23.71 6.18 -8.99
N HIS A 62 22.92 6.43 -7.94
CA HIS A 62 22.16 7.67 -7.81
C HIS A 62 23.07 8.88 -7.55
N SER A 63 24.16 8.72 -6.78
CA SER A 63 25.14 9.80 -6.59
C SER A 63 25.94 10.12 -7.86
N ALA A 64 26.07 9.16 -8.78
CA ALA A 64 26.73 9.36 -10.07
C ALA A 64 25.80 9.99 -11.14
N LEU A 65 24.47 10.05 -10.94
CA LEU A 65 23.54 10.60 -11.93
C LEU A 65 23.85 12.07 -12.32
N PRO A 66 24.15 12.99 -11.38
CA PRO A 66 24.54 14.35 -11.76
C PRO A 66 25.86 14.39 -12.55
N LEU A 67 26.80 13.49 -12.23
CA LEU A 67 28.08 13.39 -12.94
C LEU A 67 27.87 12.87 -14.36
N GLY A 68 27.04 11.84 -14.51
CA GLY A 68 26.63 11.33 -15.83
C GLY A 68 25.99 12.41 -16.71
N TYR A 69 25.22 13.34 -16.12
CA TYR A 69 24.63 14.44 -16.87
C TYR A 69 25.70 15.36 -17.47
N VAL A 70 26.66 15.81 -16.65
CA VAL A 70 27.77 16.68 -17.08
C VAL A 70 28.66 15.96 -18.11
N LEU A 71 28.96 14.68 -17.88
CA LEU A 71 29.74 13.87 -18.83
C LEU A 71 29.03 13.72 -20.18
N GLY A 72 27.72 13.51 -20.20
CA GLY A 72 26.97 13.44 -21.46
C GLY A 72 26.88 14.79 -22.17
N LEU A 73 26.81 15.92 -21.44
CA LEU A 73 26.90 17.25 -22.05
C LEU A 73 28.23 17.47 -22.78
N PHE A 74 29.34 16.95 -22.22
CA PHE A 74 30.63 16.93 -22.90
C PHE A 74 30.63 16.00 -24.11
N PHE A 75 30.11 14.78 -23.96
CA PHE A 75 30.12 13.79 -25.04
C PHE A 75 29.35 14.25 -26.29
N PHE A 76 28.23 14.95 -26.11
CA PHE A 76 27.44 15.49 -27.20
C PHE A 76 27.89 16.88 -27.68
N ASN A 77 29.03 17.40 -27.19
CA ASN A 77 29.59 18.71 -27.52
C ASN A 77 28.59 19.88 -27.31
N TYR A 78 27.70 19.77 -26.31
CA TYR A 78 26.80 20.86 -25.97
C TYR A 78 27.48 21.95 -25.14
N ILE A 79 28.59 21.63 -24.47
CA ILE A 79 29.39 22.55 -23.65
C ILE A 79 30.88 22.36 -23.99
N ASP A 80 31.60 23.47 -24.15
CA ASP A 80 33.05 23.45 -24.35
C ASP A 80 33.78 23.07 -23.05
N PRO A 81 34.66 22.05 -23.06
CA PRO A 81 35.38 21.60 -21.87
C PRO A 81 36.26 22.70 -21.27
N GLU A 82 36.83 23.56 -22.11
CA GLU A 82 37.65 24.70 -21.68
C GLU A 82 36.87 25.70 -20.83
N LYS A 83 35.59 25.95 -21.15
CA LYS A 83 34.74 26.88 -20.38
C LYS A 83 34.31 26.32 -19.02
N LEU A 84 34.26 24.99 -18.88
CA LEU A 84 33.86 24.34 -17.64
C LEU A 84 35.06 23.98 -16.74
N LEU A 85 36.25 23.75 -17.32
CA LEU A 85 37.44 23.31 -16.59
C LEU A 85 38.47 24.43 -16.34
N LEU A 86 38.56 25.45 -17.21
CA LEU A 86 39.54 26.53 -17.05
C LEU A 86 38.93 27.74 -16.35
N VAL A 87 39.73 28.35 -15.47
CA VAL A 87 39.40 29.58 -14.75
C VAL A 87 39.66 30.79 -15.66
N ASN A 88 38.98 30.87 -16.80
CA ASN A 88 39.04 32.03 -17.70
C ASN A 88 38.04 33.12 -17.24
N GLY A 89 38.12 33.52 -15.97
CA GLY A 89 37.29 34.58 -15.38
C GLY A 89 35.87 34.17 -14.94
N ASN A 90 35.42 32.94 -15.23
CA ASN A 90 34.13 32.40 -14.78
C ASN A 90 34.33 31.21 -13.83
N TYR A 91 34.17 31.44 -12.52
CA TYR A 91 34.32 30.41 -11.49
C TYR A 91 33.16 29.40 -11.46
N LEU A 92 32.05 29.66 -12.15
CA LEU A 92 30.84 28.83 -12.07
C LEU A 92 31.04 27.44 -12.69
N GLY A 93 31.78 27.33 -13.79
CA GLY A 93 32.01 26.05 -14.47
C GLY A 93 32.77 25.05 -13.60
N PRO A 94 33.97 25.39 -13.11
CA PRO A 94 34.75 24.51 -12.22
C PRO A 94 34.02 24.20 -10.91
N LEU A 95 33.25 25.15 -10.38
CA LEU A 95 32.43 24.95 -9.18
C LEU A 95 31.35 23.87 -9.41
N ILE A 96 30.66 23.89 -10.57
CA ILE A 96 29.66 22.86 -10.91
C ILE A 96 30.30 21.47 -10.99
N VAL A 97 31.46 21.34 -11.65
CA VAL A 97 32.18 20.06 -11.74
C VAL A 97 32.59 19.58 -10.36
N LEU A 98 33.09 20.47 -9.51
CA LEU A 98 33.44 20.15 -8.14
C LEU A 98 32.22 19.66 -7.34
N CYS A 99 31.11 20.38 -7.37
CA CYS A 99 29.88 20.00 -6.66
C CYS A 99 29.36 18.62 -7.11
N VAL A 100 29.39 18.36 -8.41
CA VAL A 100 28.89 17.13 -9.01
C VAL A 100 29.81 15.92 -8.74
N THR A 101 31.11 16.15 -8.59
CA THR A 101 32.10 15.08 -8.30
C THR A 101 32.25 14.77 -6.81
N ILE A 102 32.01 15.75 -5.92
CA ILE A 102 32.13 15.54 -4.46
C ILE A 102 31.20 14.43 -3.96
N ALA A 103 29.93 14.41 -4.41
CA ALA A 103 28.96 13.44 -3.94
C ALA A 103 29.37 11.98 -4.22
N PRO A 104 29.67 11.56 -5.47
CA PRO A 104 30.09 10.19 -5.75
C PRO A 104 31.42 9.83 -5.09
N LEU A 105 32.38 10.77 -4.99
CA LEU A 105 33.65 10.53 -4.27
C LEU A 105 33.42 10.31 -2.76
N TYR A 106 32.53 11.07 -2.15
CA TYR A 106 32.16 10.89 -0.75
C TYR A 106 31.50 9.53 -0.51
N ILE A 107 30.55 9.12 -1.37
CA ILE A 107 29.92 7.82 -1.27
C ILE A 107 30.93 6.70 -1.48
N LEU A 108 31.84 6.82 -2.46
CA LEU A 108 32.90 5.85 -2.68
C LEU A 108 33.80 5.70 -1.44
N ASN A 109 34.20 6.81 -0.82
CA ASN A 109 34.97 6.80 0.43
C ASN A 109 34.19 6.07 1.55
N LYS A 110 32.89 6.36 1.71
CA LYS A 110 32.04 5.66 2.68
C LYS A 110 31.95 4.16 2.41
N VAL A 111 31.85 3.74 1.15
CA VAL A 111 31.83 2.32 0.77
C VAL A 111 33.15 1.64 1.11
N LEU A 112 34.28 2.30 0.86
CA LEU A 112 35.60 1.79 1.24
C LEU A 112 35.72 1.67 2.77
N GLU A 113 35.31 2.69 3.52
CA GLU A 113 35.26 2.69 4.99
C GLU A 113 34.41 1.54 5.54
N TRP A 114 33.20 1.34 4.99
CA TRP A 114 32.33 0.23 5.36
C TRP A 114 32.95 -1.12 5.04
N SER A 115 33.58 -1.26 3.87
CA SER A 115 34.24 -2.51 3.48
C SER A 115 35.43 -2.85 4.39
N ALA A 116 36.22 -1.84 4.80
CA ALA A 116 37.35 -2.01 5.71
C ALA A 116 36.93 -2.49 7.11
N HIS A 117 35.73 -2.11 7.55
CA HIS A 117 35.16 -2.52 8.84
C HIS A 117 34.20 -3.71 8.72
N ASN A 118 34.34 -4.55 7.69
CA ASN A 118 33.47 -5.72 7.46
C ASN A 118 31.96 -5.39 7.51
N TRP A 119 31.59 -4.22 7.00
CA TRP A 119 30.22 -3.69 6.97
C TRP A 119 29.60 -3.38 8.33
N ALA A 120 30.32 -3.49 9.45
CA ALA A 120 29.77 -3.26 10.79
C ALA A 120 29.31 -1.80 11.01
N THR A 121 29.97 -0.85 10.36
CA THR A 121 29.62 0.59 10.39
C THR A 121 28.56 0.97 9.36
N HIS A 122 28.07 0.03 8.55
CA HIS A 122 26.99 0.28 7.59
C HIS A 122 25.67 0.53 8.32
N PRO A 123 24.81 1.48 7.89
CA PRO A 123 23.57 1.82 8.59
C PRO A 123 22.64 0.62 8.84
N ILE A 124 22.57 -0.34 7.92
CA ILE A 124 21.78 -1.57 8.11
C ILE A 124 22.36 -2.44 9.23
N ALA A 125 23.69 -2.61 9.27
CA ALA A 125 24.35 -3.39 10.32
C ALA A 125 24.20 -2.71 11.69
N GLN A 126 24.31 -1.38 11.74
CA GLN A 126 24.06 -0.61 12.95
C GLN A 126 22.61 -0.77 13.44
N ASN A 127 21.62 -0.76 12.54
CA ASN A 127 20.23 -1.01 12.91
C ASN A 127 20.05 -2.41 13.52
N LEU A 128 20.65 -3.43 12.92
CA LEU A 128 20.63 -4.80 13.44
C LEU A 128 21.35 -4.92 14.80
N SER A 129 22.42 -4.16 15.01
CA SER A 129 23.19 -4.21 16.26
C SER A 129 22.37 -3.82 17.49
N ILE A 130 21.30 -3.02 17.32
CA ILE A 130 20.37 -2.64 18.41
C ILE A 130 19.61 -3.86 18.95
N TYR A 131 19.41 -4.86 18.11
CA TYR A 131 18.76 -6.13 18.46
C TYR A 131 19.73 -7.19 18.94
N SER A 132 21.02 -6.89 18.93
CA SER A 132 22.03 -7.80 19.45
C SER A 132 22.03 -7.80 20.98
N ASN A 133 22.16 -8.98 21.57
CA ASN A 133 22.36 -9.12 23.01
C ASN A 133 23.85 -8.86 23.36
N ASN A 134 24.15 -8.65 24.64
CA ASN A 134 25.45 -8.15 25.13
C ASN A 134 26.71 -8.92 24.64
N ASN A 135 26.57 -10.14 24.10
CA ASN A 135 27.69 -10.95 23.62
C ASN A 135 27.53 -11.45 22.16
N THR A 136 26.50 -11.02 21.43
CA THR A 136 26.30 -11.45 20.04
C THR A 136 26.77 -10.36 19.06
N PRO A 137 27.38 -10.71 17.93
CA PRO A 137 27.60 -9.76 16.85
C PRO A 137 26.29 -9.51 16.08
N TRP A 138 26.18 -8.36 15.41
CA TRP A 138 25.03 -8.06 14.53
C TRP A 138 24.82 -9.11 13.43
N THR A 139 25.90 -9.83 13.06
CA THR A 139 25.87 -10.91 12.07
C THR A 139 25.06 -12.12 12.55
N ALA A 140 24.93 -12.34 13.86
CA ALA A 140 24.05 -13.38 14.41
C ALA A 140 22.59 -13.04 14.14
N VAL A 141 22.17 -11.81 14.47
CA VAL A 141 20.82 -11.28 14.15
C VAL A 141 20.56 -11.35 12.64
N ALA A 142 21.56 -11.01 11.83
CA ALA A 142 21.46 -11.12 10.38
C ALA A 142 21.25 -12.57 9.91
N SER A 143 21.93 -13.54 10.54
CA SER A 143 21.78 -14.97 10.25
C SER A 143 20.38 -15.49 10.64
N ASP A 144 19.85 -15.02 11.77
CA ASP A 144 18.50 -15.38 12.23
C ASP A 144 17.45 -14.87 11.23
N ILE A 145 17.55 -13.60 10.83
CA ILE A 145 16.69 -13.01 9.80
C ILE A 145 16.84 -13.76 8.46
N ASN A 146 18.06 -14.07 8.03
CA ASN A 146 18.28 -14.83 6.79
C ASN A 146 17.61 -16.22 6.85
N THR A 147 17.65 -16.87 8.00
CA THR A 147 17.04 -18.20 8.20
C THR A 147 15.52 -18.12 8.18
N GLU A 148 14.94 -17.13 8.85
CA GLU A 148 13.49 -16.89 8.81
C GLU A 148 13.00 -16.45 7.43
N TYR A 149 13.77 -15.61 6.73
CA TYR A 149 13.43 -15.15 5.39
C TYR A 149 13.40 -16.29 4.37
N ARG A 150 14.11 -17.41 4.60
CA ARG A 150 14.06 -18.58 3.71
C ARG A 150 12.75 -19.37 3.83
N ARG A 151 11.99 -19.18 4.91
CA ARG A 151 10.73 -19.92 5.11
C ARG A 151 9.68 -19.49 4.09
N ILE A 152 8.74 -20.40 3.81
CA ILE A 152 7.72 -20.24 2.75
C ILE A 152 6.55 -19.39 3.26
N ASP A 153 6.29 -19.42 4.55
CA ASP A 153 5.21 -18.74 5.25
C ASP A 153 5.48 -17.24 5.53
N LYS A 154 6.56 -16.69 4.99
CA LYS A 154 6.80 -15.24 5.03
C LYS A 154 5.78 -14.50 4.17
N ILE A 155 5.42 -13.30 4.61
CA ILE A 155 4.56 -12.40 3.83
C ILE A 155 5.41 -11.28 3.25
N VAL A 156 5.23 -11.00 1.96
CA VAL A 156 5.90 -9.91 1.25
C VAL A 156 4.85 -9.02 0.61
N ILE A 157 4.66 -7.82 1.16
CA ILE A 157 3.70 -6.82 0.68
C ILE A 157 4.47 -5.73 -0.06
N VAL A 158 4.10 -5.48 -1.31
CA VAL A 158 4.70 -4.41 -2.13
C VAL A 158 3.86 -3.16 -1.97
N THR A 159 4.40 -2.16 -1.27
CA THR A 159 3.70 -0.88 -1.01
C THR A 159 3.76 0.06 -2.21
N ASN A 160 4.91 0.14 -2.86
CA ASN A 160 5.15 0.94 -4.06
C ASN A 160 6.32 0.33 -4.85
N SER A 161 6.72 0.94 -5.98
CA SER A 161 7.77 0.40 -6.85
C SER A 161 9.14 0.26 -6.17
N VAL A 162 9.37 0.95 -5.06
CA VAL A 162 10.67 1.03 -4.38
C VAL A 162 10.66 0.53 -2.93
N THR A 163 9.48 0.31 -2.37
CA THR A 163 9.25 0.01 -0.95
C THR A 163 8.42 -1.25 -0.81
N ARG A 164 8.92 -2.15 0.03
CA ARG A 164 8.25 -3.40 0.34
C ARG A 164 8.37 -3.70 1.83
N VAL A 165 7.39 -4.39 2.34
CA VAL A 165 7.33 -4.83 3.73
C VAL A 165 7.35 -6.34 3.76
N VAL A 166 8.19 -6.88 4.62
CA VAL A 166 8.31 -8.32 4.85
C VAL A 166 7.98 -8.59 6.30
N ALA A 167 7.06 -9.52 6.54
CA ALA A 167 6.77 -10.05 7.86
C ALA A 167 7.17 -11.53 7.91
N THR A 168 8.06 -11.86 8.85
CA THR A 168 8.41 -13.25 9.20
C THR A 168 7.72 -13.61 10.52
N ASP A 169 8.11 -14.71 11.16
CA ASP A 169 7.55 -15.10 12.47
C ASP A 169 7.93 -14.10 13.57
N ASN A 170 9.19 -13.64 13.56
CA ASN A 170 9.70 -12.77 14.62
C ASN A 170 10.02 -11.35 14.14
N TRP A 171 10.08 -11.09 12.84
CA TRP A 171 10.54 -9.80 12.33
C TRP A 171 9.51 -9.11 11.46
N ILE A 172 9.46 -7.78 11.59
CA ILE A 172 8.79 -6.86 10.67
C ILE A 172 9.88 -6.02 10.03
N ILE A 173 9.99 -6.11 8.71
CA ILE A 173 11.09 -5.52 7.95
C ILE A 173 10.52 -4.60 6.89
N LYS A 174 10.83 -3.31 6.99
CA LYS A 174 10.55 -2.33 5.94
C LYS A 174 11.80 -2.10 5.11
N ILE A 175 11.64 -2.29 3.80
CA ILE A 175 12.74 -2.25 2.85
C ILE A 175 12.50 -1.08 1.91
N THR A 176 13.46 -0.15 1.88
CA THR A 176 13.49 1.00 0.95
C THR A 176 14.76 0.91 0.08
N PRO A 177 14.96 1.80 -0.91
CA PRO A 177 16.17 1.76 -1.75
C PRO A 177 17.46 1.92 -0.95
N TYR A 178 17.45 2.77 0.08
CA TYR A 178 18.65 3.16 0.83
C TYR A 178 18.71 2.59 2.24
N LYS A 179 17.57 2.24 2.84
CA LYS A 179 17.47 1.82 4.23
C LYS A 179 16.71 0.51 4.36
N LEU A 180 17.14 -0.29 5.33
CA LEU A 180 16.42 -1.47 5.81
C LEU A 180 16.13 -1.24 7.29
N GLN A 181 14.84 -1.15 7.62
CA GLN A 181 14.36 -0.94 8.98
C GLN A 181 13.75 -2.25 9.49
N VAL A 182 14.18 -2.67 10.68
CA VAL A 182 13.71 -3.90 11.30
C VAL A 182 13.12 -3.60 12.67
N ALA A 183 12.08 -4.36 13.01
CA ALA A 183 11.54 -4.43 14.35
C ALA A 183 11.27 -5.89 14.70
N HIS A 184 11.71 -6.31 15.88
CA HIS A 184 11.35 -7.62 16.41
C HIS A 184 9.91 -7.57 16.94
N GLN A 185 9.06 -8.53 16.55
CA GLN A 185 7.62 -8.53 16.86
C GLN A 185 7.33 -8.58 18.36
N SER A 186 8.14 -9.28 19.15
CA SER A 186 7.97 -9.27 20.61
C SER A 186 8.22 -7.89 21.22
N ASP A 187 9.03 -7.06 20.57
CA ASP A 187 9.54 -5.80 21.11
C ASP A 187 8.97 -4.60 20.34
N ALA A 188 7.84 -4.77 19.63
CA ALA A 188 7.24 -3.73 18.81
C ALA A 188 5.75 -3.55 19.12
N THR A 189 5.32 -2.29 19.21
CA THR A 189 3.89 -1.92 19.24
C THR A 189 3.48 -1.43 17.87
N LEU A 190 2.35 -1.92 17.37
CA LEU A 190 1.81 -1.57 16.05
C LEU A 190 0.54 -0.75 16.23
N VAL A 191 0.50 0.45 15.67
CA VAL A 191 -0.65 1.35 15.78
C VAL A 191 -1.06 1.85 14.40
N VAL A 192 -2.34 1.71 14.05
CA VAL A 192 -2.90 2.33 12.83
C VAL A 192 -3.10 3.82 13.09
N ASN A 193 -2.34 4.66 12.38
CA ASN A 193 -2.38 6.10 12.55
C ASN A 193 -3.35 6.80 11.60
N LYS A 194 -3.42 6.35 10.34
CA LYS A 194 -4.18 7.01 9.27
C LYS A 194 -4.73 6.00 8.26
N SER A 195 -5.86 6.34 7.65
CA SER A 195 -6.41 5.67 6.47
C SER A 195 -6.65 6.70 5.36
N ASP A 196 -6.07 6.46 4.20
CA ASP A 196 -6.20 7.31 3.02
C ASP A 196 -7.02 6.55 1.96
N VAL A 197 -8.05 7.17 1.40
CA VAL A 197 -8.85 6.59 0.31
C VAL A 197 -8.51 7.31 -0.98
N HIS A 198 -8.11 6.57 -2.01
CA HIS A 198 -7.81 7.09 -3.33
C HIS A 198 -8.80 6.55 -4.36
N PHE A 199 -9.35 7.45 -5.18
CA PHE A 199 -10.21 7.11 -6.31
C PHE A 199 -9.32 6.91 -7.54
N MET A 200 -9.26 5.69 -8.08
CA MET A 200 -8.38 5.36 -9.21
C MET A 200 -8.89 5.93 -10.54
N SER A 201 -10.20 6.21 -10.66
CA SER A 201 -10.80 6.81 -11.85
C SER A 201 -12.16 7.46 -11.55
N PRO A 202 -12.57 8.54 -12.25
CA PRO A 202 -13.93 9.05 -12.20
C PRO A 202 -14.96 8.15 -12.90
N THR A 203 -14.53 7.25 -13.81
CA THR A 203 -15.43 6.34 -14.56
C THR A 203 -15.58 4.96 -13.93
N THR A 204 -14.52 4.42 -13.32
CA THR A 204 -14.57 3.19 -12.51
C THR A 204 -14.43 3.60 -11.05
N ARG A 205 -15.53 3.52 -10.27
CA ARG A 205 -15.61 3.91 -8.84
C ARG A 205 -14.77 3.02 -7.89
N ASP A 206 -13.66 2.49 -8.37
CA ASP A 206 -12.69 1.74 -7.58
C ASP A 206 -11.96 2.70 -6.64
N GLN A 207 -12.37 2.62 -5.38
CA GLN A 207 -11.68 3.24 -4.27
C GLN A 207 -10.67 2.23 -3.72
N VAL A 208 -9.40 2.61 -3.74
CA VAL A 208 -8.34 1.87 -3.06
C VAL A 208 -8.05 2.57 -1.74
N GLN A 209 -8.24 1.85 -0.64
CA GLN A 209 -7.91 2.36 0.69
C GLN A 209 -6.50 1.89 1.07
N PHE A 210 -5.66 2.83 1.47
CA PHE A 210 -4.37 2.57 2.08
C PHE A 210 -4.42 2.90 3.56
N ILE A 211 -3.71 2.12 4.36
CA ILE A 211 -3.58 2.35 5.80
C ILE A 211 -2.11 2.54 6.13
N ASN A 212 -1.86 3.43 7.10
CA ASN A 212 -0.54 3.70 7.63
C ASN A 212 -0.44 3.13 9.05
N ILE A 213 0.39 2.12 9.23
CA ILE A 213 0.68 1.48 10.51
C ILE A 213 2.04 1.99 10.99
N GLN A 214 2.07 2.63 12.16
CA GLN A 214 3.30 3.01 12.83
C GLN A 214 3.81 1.82 13.64
N VAL A 215 5.05 1.42 13.35
CA VAL A 215 5.79 0.42 14.10
C VAL A 215 6.67 1.14 15.12
N LYS A 216 6.39 0.93 16.40
CA LYS A 216 7.14 1.52 17.52
C LYS A 216 7.92 0.43 18.26
N PRO A 217 9.22 0.27 17.97
CA PRO A 217 10.08 -0.59 18.78
C PRO A 217 10.15 -0.07 20.22
N MET A 218 10.15 -0.97 21.20
CA MET A 218 10.28 -0.63 22.63
C MET A 218 11.74 -0.36 23.04
N ARG A 219 12.71 -0.72 22.21
CA ARG A 219 14.14 -0.48 22.49
C ARG A 219 14.48 0.99 22.28
N ALA A 220 15.10 1.62 23.28
CA ALA A 220 15.38 3.07 23.29
C ALA A 220 16.24 3.59 22.12
N MET A 221 17.08 2.75 21.51
CA MET A 221 17.91 3.12 20.37
C MET A 221 17.28 2.81 19.01
N ALA A 222 16.14 2.11 18.97
CA ALA A 222 15.51 1.70 17.72
C ALA A 222 14.61 2.81 17.17
N GLN A 223 14.70 3.05 15.86
CA GLN A 223 13.94 4.10 15.19
C GLN A 223 12.54 3.61 14.83
N GLU A 224 11.52 4.40 15.15
CA GLU A 224 10.14 4.16 14.69
C GLU A 224 10.04 4.29 13.17
N PHE A 225 9.13 3.53 12.55
CA PHE A 225 8.87 3.63 11.12
C PHE A 225 7.42 3.33 10.75
N ASP A 226 6.95 3.98 9.70
CA ASP A 226 5.60 3.78 9.19
C ASP A 226 5.58 2.77 8.04
N ILE A 227 4.61 1.87 8.06
CA ILE A 227 4.28 0.94 6.99
C ILE A 227 2.99 1.43 6.34
N ARG A 228 3.01 1.62 5.02
CA ARG A 228 1.81 1.85 4.24
C ARG A 228 1.45 0.56 3.52
N LEU A 229 0.20 0.12 3.61
CA LEU A 229 -0.30 -1.06 2.91
C LEU A 229 -1.73 -0.84 2.41
N ASN A 230 -2.16 -1.64 1.43
CA ASN A 230 -3.54 -1.68 1.01
C ASN A 230 -4.40 -2.28 2.14
N ALA A 231 -5.62 -1.79 2.32
CA ALA A 231 -6.56 -2.35 3.29
C ALA A 231 -6.84 -3.85 3.06
N LEU A 232 -6.76 -4.32 1.81
CA LEU A 232 -6.90 -5.75 1.47
C LEU A 232 -5.77 -6.61 2.06
N ASP A 233 -4.52 -6.13 2.00
CA ASP A 233 -3.34 -6.83 2.54
C ASP A 233 -3.26 -6.79 4.07
N PHE A 234 -4.14 -6.02 4.72
CA PHE A 234 -4.13 -5.86 6.18
C PHE A 234 -4.44 -7.16 6.89
N LYS A 235 -5.34 -7.98 6.36
CA LYS A 235 -5.70 -9.25 6.98
C LYS A 235 -4.55 -10.24 6.91
N ASP A 236 -3.81 -10.25 5.81
CA ASP A 236 -2.64 -11.12 5.66
C ASP A 236 -1.55 -10.72 6.67
N LEU A 237 -1.28 -9.41 6.81
CA LEU A 237 -0.33 -8.90 7.80
C LEU A 237 -0.81 -9.15 9.24
N GLN A 238 -2.07 -8.79 9.51
CA GLN A 238 -3.02 -9.41 10.43
C GLN A 238 -2.61 -10.75 11.02
N ASP A 239 -2.83 -11.75 10.19
CA ASP A 239 -2.79 -13.16 10.53
C ASP A 239 -1.35 -13.64 10.75
N LYS A 240 -0.35 -12.95 10.16
CA LYS A 240 1.07 -13.29 10.34
C LYS A 240 1.70 -12.68 11.59
N ILE A 241 1.24 -11.52 12.04
CA ILE A 241 1.84 -10.84 13.19
C ILE A 241 1.29 -11.43 14.50
N SER A 242 2.20 -11.77 15.42
CA SER A 242 1.83 -12.35 16.71
C SER A 242 1.19 -11.36 17.69
N ARG A 243 1.48 -10.05 17.55
CA ARG A 243 0.95 -8.99 18.42
C ARG A 243 -0.28 -8.28 17.82
N PRO A 244 -1.28 -7.93 18.63
CA PRO A 244 -2.44 -7.21 18.14
C PRO A 244 -2.04 -5.80 17.64
N ILE A 245 -2.57 -5.43 16.48
CA ILE A 245 -2.42 -4.09 15.92
C ILE A 245 -3.49 -3.20 16.55
N ALA A 246 -3.08 -2.16 17.28
CA ALA A 246 -3.99 -1.21 17.90
C ALA A 246 -4.58 -0.27 16.83
N ILE A 247 -5.90 -0.19 16.75
CA ILE A 247 -6.62 0.70 15.83
C ILE A 247 -7.07 1.93 16.59
N LEU A 248 -6.73 3.13 16.11
CA LEU A 248 -7.19 4.37 16.72
C LEU A 248 -8.68 4.57 16.44
N HIS A 249 -9.46 4.98 17.46
CA HIS A 249 -10.93 5.04 17.45
C HIS A 249 -11.59 5.86 16.31
N ASN A 250 -10.83 6.71 15.61
CA ASN A 250 -11.33 7.59 14.56
C ASN A 250 -11.13 7.04 13.13
N ILE A 251 -10.75 5.77 12.98
CA ILE A 251 -10.44 5.17 11.67
C ILE A 251 -11.57 4.20 11.29
N THR A 252 -12.40 4.59 10.32
CA THR A 252 -13.41 3.71 9.71
C THR A 252 -12.71 2.76 8.73
N PHE A 253 -12.66 1.49 9.12
CA PHE A 253 -11.93 0.44 8.41
C PHE A 253 -12.92 -0.47 7.68
N HIS A 254 -12.89 -0.51 6.35
CA HIS A 254 -13.69 -1.47 5.59
C HIS A 254 -12.84 -2.72 5.36
N ARG A 255 -13.09 -3.77 6.17
CA ARG A 255 -12.34 -5.04 6.15
C ARG A 255 -12.57 -5.86 4.89
N THR A 256 -13.75 -5.75 4.28
CA THR A 256 -14.16 -6.55 3.13
C THR A 256 -14.97 -5.73 2.14
N LEU A 257 -15.03 -6.18 0.87
CA LEU A 257 -15.96 -5.66 -0.13
C LEU A 257 -17.42 -5.70 0.39
N LEU A 258 -17.75 -6.74 1.16
CA LEU A 258 -19.05 -6.87 1.82
C LEU A 258 -19.30 -5.74 2.83
N ASP A 259 -18.33 -5.40 3.69
CA ASP A 259 -18.50 -4.32 4.67
C ASP A 259 -18.69 -2.98 3.96
N ARG A 260 -17.89 -2.71 2.92
CA ARG A 260 -18.04 -1.49 2.10
C ARG A 260 -19.40 -1.43 1.42
N PHE A 261 -19.87 -2.56 0.87
CA PHE A 261 -21.19 -2.65 0.27
C PHE A 261 -22.29 -2.41 1.30
N ILE A 262 -22.20 -2.98 2.51
CA ILE A 262 -23.19 -2.77 3.56
C ILE A 262 -23.32 -1.29 3.90
N ASP A 263 -22.20 -0.56 4.03
CA ASP A 263 -22.23 0.87 4.34
C ASP A 263 -22.83 1.68 3.19
N THR A 264 -22.43 1.41 1.94
CA THR A 264 -23.00 2.10 0.78
C THR A 264 -24.49 1.77 0.59
N PHE A 265 -24.88 0.51 0.82
CA PHE A 265 -26.28 0.07 0.80
C PHE A 265 -27.10 0.81 1.85
N LYS A 266 -26.57 0.96 3.07
CA LYS A 266 -27.22 1.74 4.13
C LYS A 266 -27.42 3.18 3.68
N GLU A 267 -26.39 3.84 3.16
CA GLU A 267 -26.45 5.22 2.69
C GLU A 267 -27.51 5.42 1.59
N GLU A 268 -27.62 4.50 0.63
CA GLU A 268 -28.67 4.55 -0.39
C GLU A 268 -30.07 4.33 0.20
N VAL A 269 -30.22 3.38 1.13
CA VAL A 269 -31.50 3.11 1.79
C VAL A 269 -31.95 4.27 2.69
N TYR A 270 -31.02 5.00 3.31
CA TYR A 270 -31.35 6.21 4.09
C TYR A 270 -31.96 7.33 3.24
N LYS A 271 -31.76 7.32 1.91
CA LYS A 271 -32.38 8.27 0.99
C LYS A 271 -33.80 7.87 0.59
N ASN A 272 -34.18 6.61 0.81
CA ASN A 272 -35.50 6.11 0.46
C ASN A 272 -36.57 6.61 1.45
N PRO A 273 -37.82 6.76 1.01
CA PRO A 273 -38.95 7.02 1.90
C PRO A 273 -39.08 6.00 3.03
N PHE A 274 -39.48 6.48 4.22
CA PHE A 274 -39.82 5.62 5.35
C PHE A 274 -41.14 4.87 5.08
N TYR A 275 -41.23 3.66 5.62
CA TYR A 275 -42.46 2.88 5.68
C TYR A 275 -43.06 2.99 7.08
N ASP A 276 -44.21 3.66 7.18
CA ASP A 276 -44.93 3.78 8.44
C ASP A 276 -45.72 2.50 8.73
N THR A 277 -45.55 1.96 9.95
CA THR A 277 -46.31 0.80 10.41
C THR A 277 -46.72 0.95 11.86
N ALA A 278 -47.92 0.49 12.18
CA ALA A 278 -48.41 0.33 13.54
C ALA A 278 -48.12 -1.07 14.13
N GLU A 279 -47.52 -1.97 13.34
CA GLU A 279 -47.16 -3.32 13.80
C GLU A 279 -45.98 -3.27 14.78
N GLU A 280 -46.02 -4.12 15.82
CA GLU A 280 -44.89 -4.30 16.73
C GLU A 280 -43.71 -4.97 16.02
N LEU A 281 -42.53 -4.34 16.10
CA LEU A 281 -41.32 -4.82 15.45
C LEU A 281 -40.63 -5.86 16.33
N ASN A 282 -40.40 -7.04 15.76
CA ASN A 282 -39.72 -8.14 16.43
C ASN A 282 -38.19 -8.07 16.21
N GLN A 283 -37.45 -8.98 16.84
CA GLN A 283 -36.05 -9.16 16.51
C GLN A 283 -35.88 -9.62 15.05
N CYS A 284 -34.82 -9.15 14.41
CA CYS A 284 -34.44 -9.54 13.07
C CYS A 284 -34.22 -11.05 12.99
N ILE A 285 -34.87 -11.72 12.03
CA ILE A 285 -34.77 -13.18 11.88
C ILE A 285 -33.38 -13.65 11.41
N GLY A 286 -32.58 -12.75 10.84
CA GLY A 286 -31.23 -13.05 10.36
C GLY A 286 -30.19 -13.07 11.48
N CYS A 287 -30.11 -12.02 12.30
CA CYS A 287 -29.11 -11.90 13.35
C CYS A 287 -29.63 -12.20 14.77
N MET A 288 -30.95 -12.16 14.98
CA MET A 288 -31.59 -12.30 16.31
C MET A 288 -31.06 -11.32 17.38
N GLN A 289 -30.42 -10.22 16.98
CA GLN A 289 -29.81 -9.24 17.88
C GLN A 289 -30.45 -7.85 17.75
N ALA A 290 -30.60 -7.37 16.51
CA ALA A 290 -31.20 -6.07 16.22
C ALA A 290 -32.71 -6.18 15.99
N LEU A 291 -33.43 -5.08 16.18
CA LEU A 291 -34.84 -4.98 15.78
C LEU A 291 -34.99 -5.00 14.26
N SER A 292 -36.09 -5.57 13.77
CA SER A 292 -36.47 -5.53 12.36
C SER A 292 -36.83 -4.10 11.97
N ASN A 293 -35.95 -3.42 11.24
CA ASN A 293 -36.12 -2.01 10.86
C ASN A 293 -36.25 -1.80 9.34
N VAL A 294 -36.40 -2.86 8.56
CA VAL A 294 -36.50 -2.78 7.09
C VAL A 294 -37.75 -3.46 6.56
N LYS A 295 -38.41 -2.80 5.61
CA LYS A 295 -39.53 -3.30 4.82
C LYS A 295 -39.21 -3.17 3.34
N LEU A 296 -39.46 -4.25 2.59
CA LEU A 296 -39.45 -4.19 1.13
C LEU A 296 -40.80 -3.66 0.66
N ASN A 297 -40.77 -2.49 0.00
CA ASN A 297 -41.92 -1.82 -0.60
C ASN A 297 -41.52 -1.33 -2.00
N ARG A 298 -42.31 -1.65 -3.02
CA ARG A 298 -41.93 -1.32 -4.40
C ARG A 298 -42.04 0.20 -4.61
N LEU A 299 -40.89 0.84 -4.84
CA LEU A 299 -40.76 2.28 -5.07
C LEU A 299 -40.07 2.59 -6.39
N CYS A 300 -39.34 1.62 -6.97
CA CYS A 300 -38.74 1.81 -8.29
C CYS A 300 -39.85 1.95 -9.36
N ASN A 301 -39.79 3.01 -10.15
CA ASN A 301 -40.73 3.24 -11.23
C ASN A 301 -40.37 2.34 -12.42
N SER A 302 -41.22 1.38 -12.75
CA SER A 302 -41.11 0.59 -13.99
C SER A 302 -41.77 1.35 -15.15
N ALA A 303 -41.29 2.55 -15.43
CA ALA A 303 -41.63 3.29 -16.64
C ALA A 303 -40.47 3.08 -17.62
N ASP A 304 -40.60 2.09 -18.50
CA ASP A 304 -40.11 2.09 -19.90
C ASP A 304 -39.50 0.79 -20.46
N THR A 305 -39.42 -0.30 -19.71
CA THR A 305 -39.01 -1.59 -20.30
C THR A 305 -39.83 -2.75 -19.76
N ARG A 306 -40.71 -3.32 -20.60
CA ARG A 306 -41.41 -4.59 -20.34
C ARG A 306 -40.43 -5.76 -20.44
N GLU A 307 -39.46 -5.83 -19.55
CA GLU A 307 -38.59 -7.00 -19.42
C GLU A 307 -39.12 -7.92 -18.31
N LEU A 308 -38.92 -9.24 -18.47
CA LEU A 308 -39.31 -10.26 -17.50
C LEU A 308 -38.58 -10.16 -16.14
N ASP A 309 -37.74 -9.14 -15.96
CA ASP A 309 -36.82 -8.99 -14.83
C ASP A 309 -37.23 -7.89 -13.83
N ASP A 310 -38.46 -7.39 -13.91
CA ASP A 310 -38.94 -6.28 -13.08
C ASP A 310 -39.12 -6.60 -11.59
N CYS A 311 -38.98 -5.57 -10.74
CA CYS A 311 -39.26 -5.67 -9.32
C CYS A 311 -40.76 -5.91 -9.08
N THR A 312 -41.06 -6.78 -8.10
CA THR A 312 -42.40 -7.21 -7.75
C THR A 312 -42.76 -6.80 -6.33
N THR A 313 -44.03 -6.53 -6.06
CA THR A 313 -44.49 -6.11 -4.73
C THR A 313 -44.30 -7.22 -3.69
N CYS A 314 -43.66 -6.89 -2.57
CA CYS A 314 -43.43 -7.80 -1.45
C CYS A 314 -44.46 -7.59 -0.33
N TYR A 315 -45.20 -8.64 0.03
CA TYR A 315 -46.23 -8.61 1.09
C TYR A 315 -45.74 -9.12 2.45
N CYS A 316 -44.46 -9.47 2.59
CA CYS A 316 -43.91 -9.92 3.88
C CYS A 316 -43.88 -8.79 4.91
N ARG A 317 -44.12 -9.12 6.19
CA ARG A 317 -43.92 -8.17 7.31
C ARG A 317 -42.45 -7.75 7.45
N PRO A 318 -42.16 -6.59 8.07
CA PRO A 318 -40.79 -6.22 8.42
C PRO A 318 -40.20 -7.23 9.41
N MET A 319 -39.27 -8.06 8.94
CA MET A 319 -38.65 -9.13 9.74
C MET A 319 -37.12 -9.08 9.76
N TRP A 320 -36.53 -8.12 9.04
CA TRP A 320 -35.09 -8.02 8.84
C TRP A 320 -34.58 -6.66 9.31
N CYS A 321 -33.36 -6.64 9.82
CA CYS A 321 -32.61 -5.40 9.99
C CYS A 321 -31.87 -5.03 8.70
N ILE A 322 -31.50 -3.76 8.58
CA ILE A 322 -30.80 -3.22 7.40
C ILE A 322 -29.49 -3.95 7.08
N GLU A 323 -28.72 -4.34 8.09
CA GLU A 323 -27.46 -5.07 7.88
C GLU A 323 -27.66 -6.47 7.33
N CYS A 324 -28.63 -7.21 7.88
CA CYS A 324 -28.91 -8.56 7.39
C CYS A 324 -29.52 -8.50 5.98
N MET A 325 -30.32 -7.48 5.67
CA MET A 325 -30.83 -7.28 4.31
C MET A 325 -29.71 -6.94 3.33
N ALA A 326 -28.77 -6.06 3.71
CA ALA A 326 -27.60 -5.74 2.89
C ALA A 326 -26.71 -6.97 2.63
N LYS A 327 -26.44 -7.77 3.67
CA LYS A 327 -25.69 -9.04 3.55
C LYS A 327 -26.38 -10.03 2.63
N TRP A 328 -27.70 -10.17 2.76
CA TRP A 328 -28.48 -11.02 1.87
C TRP A 328 -28.39 -10.53 0.42
N PHE A 329 -28.55 -9.22 0.22
CA PHE A 329 -28.47 -8.62 -1.10
C PHE A 329 -27.12 -8.90 -1.77
N ALA A 330 -26.02 -8.65 -1.05
CA ALA A 330 -24.65 -8.90 -1.53
C ALA A 330 -24.42 -10.37 -1.88
N SER A 331 -24.90 -11.30 -1.05
CA SER A 331 -24.72 -12.75 -1.25
C SER A 331 -25.37 -13.31 -2.53
N ARG A 332 -26.18 -12.50 -3.22
CA ARG A 332 -26.88 -12.87 -4.46
C ARG A 332 -26.32 -12.18 -5.69
N GLN A 333 -25.23 -11.42 -5.54
CA GLN A 333 -24.58 -10.73 -6.65
C GLN A 333 -23.38 -11.53 -7.17
N ASP A 334 -22.95 -11.21 -8.39
CA ASP A 334 -21.75 -11.78 -8.99
C ASP A 334 -20.49 -11.21 -8.32
N GLU A 335 -19.69 -12.08 -7.69
CA GLU A 335 -18.43 -11.68 -7.03
C GLU A 335 -17.41 -11.09 -8.00
N ASN A 336 -17.50 -11.38 -9.30
CA ASN A 336 -16.58 -10.88 -10.33
C ASN A 336 -16.93 -9.48 -10.85
N ALA A 337 -18.10 -8.93 -10.49
CA ALA A 337 -18.58 -7.62 -10.97
C ALA A 337 -19.17 -6.74 -9.83
N PRO A 338 -18.37 -6.41 -8.78
CA PRO A 338 -18.82 -5.64 -7.61
C PRO A 338 -19.40 -4.26 -7.93
N GLU A 339 -18.96 -3.64 -9.02
CA GLU A 339 -19.41 -2.33 -9.49
C GLU A 339 -20.90 -2.31 -9.88
N THR A 340 -21.47 -3.46 -10.23
CA THR A 340 -22.87 -3.58 -10.65
C THR A 340 -23.82 -3.87 -9.50
N TRP A 341 -23.31 -4.19 -8.31
CA TRP A 341 -24.12 -4.71 -7.20
C TRP A 341 -25.28 -3.78 -6.82
N LEU A 342 -25.05 -2.46 -6.68
CA LEU A 342 -26.11 -1.53 -6.30
C LEU A 342 -27.21 -1.37 -7.38
N SER A 343 -26.84 -1.51 -8.66
CA SER A 343 -27.78 -1.43 -9.79
C SER A 343 -28.52 -2.75 -10.04
N SER A 344 -28.05 -3.85 -9.46
CA SER A 344 -28.65 -5.17 -9.63
C SER A 344 -29.93 -5.35 -8.79
N LYS A 345 -30.59 -6.48 -8.99
CA LYS A 345 -31.80 -6.88 -8.29
C LYS A 345 -31.53 -8.11 -7.42
N CYS A 346 -32.32 -8.28 -6.37
CA CYS A 346 -32.26 -9.44 -5.47
C CYS A 346 -33.68 -9.98 -5.23
N THR A 347 -33.79 -11.18 -4.68
CA THR A 347 -35.07 -11.80 -4.28
C THR A 347 -35.26 -11.73 -2.77
N CYS A 348 -36.47 -11.40 -2.32
CA CYS A 348 -36.84 -11.43 -0.91
C CYS A 348 -36.50 -12.80 -0.29
N PRO A 349 -35.85 -12.87 0.89
CA PRO A 349 -35.49 -14.14 1.53
C PRO A 349 -36.68 -15.07 1.81
N LEU A 350 -37.89 -14.51 1.89
CA LEU A 350 -39.10 -15.21 2.35
C LEU A 350 -40.05 -15.54 1.19
N CYS A 351 -40.54 -14.52 0.49
CA CYS A 351 -41.51 -14.69 -0.60
C CYS A 351 -40.88 -14.70 -1.99
N ARG A 352 -39.55 -14.53 -2.10
CA ARG A 352 -38.80 -14.45 -3.36
C ARG A 352 -39.21 -13.30 -4.30
N ALA A 353 -40.08 -12.38 -3.86
CA ALA A 353 -40.39 -11.16 -4.60
C ALA A 353 -39.08 -10.43 -4.97
N ARG A 354 -38.93 -10.08 -6.24
CA ARG A 354 -37.75 -9.36 -6.74
C ARG A 354 -37.80 -7.91 -6.33
N PHE A 355 -36.67 -7.36 -5.91
CA PHE A 355 -36.54 -5.99 -5.42
C PHE A 355 -35.15 -5.44 -5.77
N CYS A 356 -35.04 -4.11 -5.89
CA CYS A 356 -33.76 -3.41 -5.98
C CYS A 356 -33.52 -2.56 -4.72
N VAL A 357 -32.36 -1.90 -4.63
CA VAL A 357 -32.01 -1.07 -3.46
C VAL A 357 -33.06 0.02 -3.16
N LEU A 358 -33.73 0.54 -4.19
CA LEU A 358 -34.74 1.59 -4.07
C LEU A 358 -36.03 1.10 -3.41
N ASP A 359 -36.30 -0.21 -3.46
CA ASP A 359 -37.49 -0.82 -2.87
C ASP A 359 -37.31 -1.12 -1.37
N VAL A 360 -36.16 -0.78 -0.80
CA VAL A 360 -35.82 -1.06 0.59
C VAL A 360 -36.11 0.19 1.42
N CYS A 361 -37.11 0.12 2.30
CA CYS A 361 -37.51 1.23 3.16
C CYS A 361 -37.13 0.96 4.61
N LEU A 362 -36.68 2.00 5.31
CA LEU A 362 -36.58 1.99 6.76
C LEU A 362 -37.98 2.10 7.37
N VAL A 363 -38.22 1.35 8.43
CA VAL A 363 -39.50 1.33 9.11
C VAL A 363 -39.54 2.39 10.20
N ARG A 364 -40.64 3.15 10.24
CA ARG A 364 -40.93 4.09 11.32
C ARG A 364 -42.23 3.67 11.98
N ASN A 365 -42.24 3.65 13.31
CA ASN A 365 -43.48 3.52 14.06
C ASN A 365 -43.84 4.92 14.58
N PRO A 366 -44.88 5.60 14.04
CA PRO A 366 -45.27 6.94 14.48
C PRO A 366 -45.82 6.97 15.92
N SER A 367 -45.99 5.81 16.56
CA SER A 367 -46.50 5.65 17.93
C SER A 367 -45.42 5.69 19.02
N ASN A 368 -44.15 5.88 18.66
CA ASN A 368 -43.00 5.90 19.59
C ASN A 368 -42.07 7.09 19.30
#